data_AF-A0A3N5T0L5-F1
#
_entry.id   AF-A0A3N5T0L5-F1
#
_cell.length_a   1.000
_cell.length_b   1.000
_cell.length_c   1.000
_cell.angle_alpha   90.00
_cell.angle_beta   90.00
_cell.angle_gamma   90.00
#
_symmetry.space_group_name_H-M   'P 1'
#
loop_
_entity.id
_entity.type
_entity.pdbx_description
1 polymer ?
#
loop_
_entity_poly.entity_id
_entity_poly.type
_entity_poly.pdbx_seq_one_letter_code
_entity_poly.pdbx_strand_id
1 'polypeptide(L)'
;MPLWAFFLILYREFSQLFLRQVLSGRGIAMGARPGGKLKAVFYMLAGALSLILDSLLRLDLGPDLHQPLRVIVLCFYIAAVALSLLSFADYLLQFRKLMADT
;
A
#
# COMPACT_ATOMS: atom_id res chain seq x y z
N MET A 1 -3.93 12.09 -1.19
CA MET A 1 -4.47 10.74 -0.88
C MET A 1 -5.83 10.89 -0.21
N PRO A 2 -6.86 10.13 -0.60
CA PRO A 2 -8.11 10.11 0.14
C PRO A 2 -7.93 9.43 1.51
N LEU A 3 -8.57 9.98 2.56
CA LEU A 3 -8.42 9.52 3.95
C LEU A 3 -8.72 8.03 4.13
N TRP A 4 -9.71 7.50 3.42
CA TRP A 4 -10.07 6.08 3.51
C TRP A 4 -8.94 5.16 3.03
N ALA A 5 -8.20 5.54 1.98
CA ALA A 5 -7.10 4.72 1.46
C ALA A 5 -5.92 4.71 2.43
N PHE A 6 -5.67 5.85 3.08
CA PHE A 6 -4.64 5.96 4.12
C PHE A 6 -4.92 5.04 5.30
N PHE A 7 -6.14 5.06 5.86
CA PHE A 7 -6.51 4.18 6.97
C PHE A 7 -6.41 2.70 6.60
N LEU A 8 -6.81 2.32 5.38
CA LEU A 8 -6.70 0.94 4.88
C LEU A 8 -5.24 0.47 4.85
N ILE A 9 -4.35 1.29 4.27
CA ILE A 9 -2.93 0.98 4.19
C ILE A 9 -2.31 0.89 5.59
N LEU A 10 -2.65 1.84 6.48
CA LEU A 10 -2.14 1.89 7.84
C LEU A 10 -2.57 0.67 8.65
N TYR A 11 -3.86 0.33 8.63
CA TYR A 11 -4.40 -0.85 9.31
C TYR A 11 -3.70 -2.14 8.85
N ARG A 12 -3.48 -2.27 7.55
CA ARG A 12 -2.75 -3.41 6.97
C ARG A 12 -1.29 -3.47 7.42
N GLU A 13 -0.56 -2.36 7.33
CA GLU A 13 0.86 -2.30 7.74
C GLU A 13 0.99 -2.68 9.23
N PHE A 14 0.11 -2.17 10.08
CA PHE A 14 0.07 -2.51 11.50
C PHE A 14 -0.23 -3.99 11.74
N SER A 15 -1.19 -4.55 11.00
CA SER A 15 -1.54 -5.97 11.05
C SER A 15 -0.34 -6.85 10.68
N GLN A 16 0.44 -6.49 9.66
CA GLN A 16 1.64 -7.26 9.28
C GLN A 16 2.74 -7.21 10.34
N LEU A 17 2.96 -6.05 10.97
CA LEU A 17 3.89 -5.91 12.08
C LEU A 17 3.46 -6.76 13.28
N PHE A 18 2.17 -6.73 13.61
CA PHE A 18 1.59 -7.53 14.68
C PHE A 18 1.81 -9.03 14.47
N LEU A 19 1.52 -9.55 13.27
CA LEU A 19 1.73 -10.98 12.96
C LEU A 19 3.19 -11.41 13.13
N ARG A 20 4.16 -10.55 12.76
CA ARG A 20 5.58 -10.84 12.99
C ARG A 20 5.94 -10.83 14.46
N GLN A 21 5.39 -9.90 15.25
CA GLN A 21 5.59 -9.85 16.70
C GLN A 21 5.07 -11.12 17.38
N VAL A 22 3.89 -11.61 16.96
CA VAL A 22 3.32 -12.88 17.46
C VAL A 22 4.24 -14.07 17.18
N LEU A 23 4.77 -14.18 15.96
CA LEU A 23 5.73 -15.24 15.60
C LEU A 23 7.07 -15.10 16.34
N SER A 24 7.55 -13.87 16.50
CA SER A 24 8.77 -13.58 17.26
C SER A 24 8.65 -14.01 18.72
N GLY A 25 7.47 -13.84 19.34
CA GLY A 25 7.19 -14.33 20.69
C GLY A 25 7.23 -15.86 20.81
N ARG A 26 7.12 -16.59 19.69
CA ARG A 26 7.26 -18.06 19.61
C ARG A 26 8.63 -18.52 19.11
N GLY A 27 9.58 -17.59 18.93
CA GLY A 27 10.92 -17.90 18.41
C GLY A 27 10.97 -18.17 16.90
N ILE A 28 9.90 -17.90 16.14
CA ILE A 28 9.84 -18.12 14.70
C ILE A 28 10.10 -16.80 13.96
N ALA A 29 11.15 -16.76 13.15
CA ALA A 29 11.46 -15.60 12.32
C ALA A 29 10.69 -15.65 11.00
N MET A 30 9.79 -14.68 10.76
CA MET A 30 9.09 -14.55 9.50
C MET A 30 9.85 -13.63 8.53
N GLY A 31 10.43 -14.22 7.48
CA GLY A 31 11.15 -13.49 6.43
C GLY A 31 10.27 -12.49 5.65
N ALA A 32 10.90 -11.44 5.14
CA ALA A 32 10.23 -10.44 4.31
C ALA A 32 9.88 -11.02 2.93
N ARG A 33 8.61 -10.86 2.52
CA ARG A 33 8.12 -11.34 1.21
C ARG A 33 8.43 -10.33 0.08
N PRO A 34 8.75 -10.80 -1.15
CA PRO A 34 9.08 -9.93 -2.28
C PRO A 34 7.92 -9.03 -2.74
N GLY A 35 6.66 -9.38 -2.42
CA GLY A 35 5.48 -8.53 -2.63
C GLY A 35 5.59 -7.15 -1.96
N GLY A 36 6.49 -7.01 -0.98
CA GLY A 36 6.81 -5.73 -0.36
C GLY A 36 7.45 -4.69 -1.28
N LYS A 37 8.17 -5.12 -2.33
CA LYS A 37 8.83 -4.20 -3.27
C LYS A 37 7.82 -3.56 -4.23
N LEU A 38 6.92 -4.36 -4.79
CA LEU A 38 5.89 -3.89 -5.72
C LEU A 38 4.93 -2.88 -5.05
N LYS A 39 4.44 -3.16 -3.83
CA LYS A 39 3.58 -2.20 -3.11
C LYS A 39 4.28 -0.85 -2.89
N ALA A 40 5.58 -0.87 -2.58
CA ALA A 40 6.33 0.34 -2.25
C ALA A 40 6.50 1.24 -3.49
N VAL A 41 6.77 0.64 -4.65
CA VAL A 41 6.85 1.38 -5.92
C VAL A 41 5.51 2.05 -6.24
N PHE A 42 4.39 1.33 -6.08
CA PHE A 42 3.07 1.90 -6.35
C PHE A 42 2.68 3.02 -5.38
N TYR A 43 3.01 2.90 -4.09
CA TYR A 43 2.80 3.98 -3.13
C TYR A 43 3.63 5.22 -3.45
N MET A 44 4.90 5.02 -3.80
CA MET A 44 5.79 6.11 -4.20
C MET A 44 5.26 6.83 -5.44
N LEU A 45 4.85 6.08 -6.47
CA LEU A 45 4.27 6.64 -7.70
C LEU A 45 2.96 7.38 -7.43
N ALA A 46 2.05 6.79 -6.64
CA ALA A 46 0.79 7.44 -6.28
C ALA A 46 1.00 8.71 -5.43
N GLY A 47 2.01 8.73 -4.56
CA GLY A 47 2.42 9.92 -3.81
C GLY A 47 2.98 11.01 -4.71
N ALA A 48 3.93 10.64 -5.60
CA ALA A 48 4.55 11.58 -6.53
C ALA A 48 3.54 12.20 -7.50
N LEU A 49 2.68 11.40 -8.13
CA LEU A 49 1.63 11.90 -9.02
C LEU A 49 0.62 12.80 -8.30
N SER A 50 0.30 12.49 -7.04
CA SER A 50 -0.58 13.35 -6.24
C SER A 50 0.04 14.70 -5.90
N LEU A 51 1.35 14.76 -5.63
CA LEU A 51 2.05 16.02 -5.40
C LEU A 51 2.14 16.87 -6.66
N ILE A 52 2.35 16.23 -7.81
CA ILE A 52 2.36 16.90 -9.12
C ILE A 52 0.98 17.50 -9.41
N LEU A 53 -0.10 16.74 -9.19
CA LEU A 53 -1.46 17.23 -9.36
C LEU A 53 -1.78 18.39 -8.39
N ASP A 54 -1.42 18.28 -7.11
CA ASP A 54 -1.68 19.34 -6.11
C ASP A 54 -0.90 20.63 -6.46
N SER A 55 0.33 20.49 -6.96
CA SER A 55 1.14 21.61 -7.42
C SER A 55 0.54 22.27 -8.67
N LEU A 56 0.07 21.49 -9.65
CA LEU A 56 -0.56 22.00 -10.86
C LEU A 56 -1.87 22.74 -10.57
N LEU A 57 -2.68 22.22 -9.65
CA LEU A 57 -3.94 22.83 -9.21
C LEU A 57 -3.69 24.16 -8.48
N ARG A 58 -2.67 24.23 -7.62
CA ARG A 58 -2.34 25.47 -6.88
C ARG A 58 -1.75 26.57 -7.75
N LEU A 59 -1.02 26.18 -8.79
CA LEU A 59 -0.36 27.12 -9.71
C LEU A 59 -1.25 27.50 -10.90
N ASP A 60 -2.45 26.92 -10.98
CA ASP A 60 -3.44 27.08 -12.07
C ASP A 60 -2.86 26.88 -13.48
N LEU A 61 -1.86 26.01 -13.59
CA LEU A 61 -1.22 25.69 -14.87
C LEU A 61 -2.03 24.62 -15.60
N GLY A 62 -2.41 24.91 -16.84
CA GLY A 62 -3.04 23.95 -17.74
C GLY A 62 -4.36 23.38 -17.22
N PRO A 63 -5.42 24.20 -17.07
CA PRO A 63 -6.72 23.78 -16.53
C PRO A 63 -7.36 22.60 -17.30
N ASP A 64 -7.10 22.51 -18.61
CA ASP A 64 -7.57 21.40 -19.45
C ASP A 64 -6.97 20.03 -19.06
N LEU A 65 -5.80 20.02 -18.42
CA LEU A 65 -5.11 18.80 -17.99
C LEU A 65 -5.52 18.33 -16.59
N HIS A 66 -6.23 19.16 -15.81
CA HIS A 66 -6.57 18.84 -14.42
C HIS A 66 -7.49 17.62 -14.32
N GLN A 67 -8.52 17.55 -15.16
CA GLN A 67 -9.50 16.47 -15.13
C GLN A 67 -8.92 15.09 -15.54
N PRO A 68 -8.22 14.95 -16.68
CA PRO A 68 -7.63 13.66 -17.05
C PRO A 68 -6.53 13.22 -16.07
N LEU A 69 -5.71 14.15 -15.56
CA LEU A 69 -4.66 13.83 -14.59
C LEU A 69 -5.25 13.33 -13.26
N ARG A 70 -6.38 13.90 -12.81
CA ARG A 70 -7.09 13.44 -11.61
C ARG A 70 -7.61 12.02 -11.75
N VAL A 71 -8.13 11.63 -12.92
CA VAL A 71 -8.57 10.25 -13.19
C VAL A 71 -7.39 9.28 -13.16
N ILE A 72 -6.27 9.64 -13.77
CA ILE A 72 -5.04 8.83 -13.77
C ILE A 72 -4.53 8.60 -12.33
N VAL A 73 -4.48 9.68 -11.53
CA VAL A 73 -4.09 9.61 -10.11
C VAL A 73 -5.03 8.70 -9.32
N LEU A 74 -6.34 8.78 -9.57
CA LEU A 74 -7.33 7.90 -8.92
C LEU A 74 -7.11 6.43 -9.29
N CYS A 75 -6.88 6.12 -10.56
CA CYS A 75 -6.57 4.76 -11.02
C CYS A 75 -5.32 4.21 -10.32
N PHE A 76 -4.27 5.02 -10.19
CA PHE A 76 -3.07 4.66 -9.44
C PHE A 76 -3.35 4.37 -7.96
N TYR A 77 -4.23 5.16 -7.33
CA TYR A 77 -4.65 4.89 -5.95
C TYR A 77 -5.40 3.58 -5.80
N ILE A 78 -6.35 3.30 -6.70
CA ILE A 78 -7.11 2.04 -6.67
C ILE A 78 -6.16 0.84 -6.87
N ALA A 79 -5.24 0.94 -7.83
CA ALA A 79 -4.23 -0.09 -8.07
C ALA A 79 -3.32 -0.31 -6.84
N ALA A 80 -2.89 0.77 -6.19
CA ALA A 80 -2.08 0.69 -4.98
C ALA A 80 -2.81 0.01 -3.82
N VAL A 81 -4.11 0.29 -3.63
CA VAL A 81 -4.95 -0.38 -2.63
C VAL A 81 -5.13 -1.86 -2.96
N ALA A 82 -5.40 -2.22 -4.22
CA ALA A 82 -5.54 -3.62 -4.63
C ALA A 82 -4.25 -4.43 -4.39
N LEU A 83 -3.10 -3.89 -4.78
CA LEU A 83 -1.79 -4.51 -4.53
C LEU A 83 -1.48 -4.65 -3.04
N SER A 84 -1.89 -3.67 -2.24
CA SER A 84 -1.78 -3.71 -0.79
C SER A 84 -2.53 -4.91 -0.20
N LEU A 85 -3.79 -5.09 -0.62
CA LEU A 85 -4.64 -6.20 -0.17
C LEU A 85 -4.10 -7.57 -0.60
N LEU A 86 -3.64 -7.70 -1.84
CA LEU A 86 -3.01 -8.94 -2.32
C LEU A 86 -1.78 -9.30 -1.48
N SER A 87 -0.89 -8.32 -1.23
CA SER A 87 0.27 -8.52 -0.36
C SER A 87 -0.10 -8.92 1.07
N PHE A 88 -1.28 -8.50 1.55
CA PHE A 88 -1.76 -8.84 2.88
C PHE A 88 -2.28 -10.28 2.95
N ALA A 89 -3.06 -10.70 1.95
CA ALA A 89 -3.54 -12.08 1.84
C ALA A 89 -2.40 -13.09 1.83
N ASP A 90 -1.34 -12.81 1.05
CA ASP A 90 -0.09 -13.59 1.04
C ASP A 90 0.54 -13.74 2.43
N TYR A 91 0.51 -12.66 3.22
CA TYR A 91 1.05 -12.65 4.58
C TYR A 91 0.24 -13.52 5.53
N LEU A 92 -1.09 -13.45 5.46
CA LEU A 92 -1.99 -14.26 6.27
C LEU A 92 -1.85 -15.76 5.98
N LEU A 93 -1.77 -16.14 4.70
CA LEU A 93 -1.58 -17.53 4.30
C LEU A 93 -0.28 -18.10 4.85
N GLN A 94 0.81 -17.32 4.80
CA GLN A 94 2.10 -17.77 5.32
C GLN A 94 2.13 -17.82 6.85
N PHE A 95 1.54 -16.83 7.53
CA PHE A 95 1.38 -16.88 8.97
C PHE A 95 0.62 -18.14 9.41
N ARG A 96 -0.47 -18.48 8.71
CA ARG A 96 -1.25 -19.69 8.99
C ARG A 96 -0.44 -20.96 8.74
N LYS A 97 0.40 -21.00 7.70
CA LYS A 97 1.29 -22.13 7.44
C LYS A 97 2.34 -22.30 8.54
N LEU A 98 2.99 -21.21 8.95
CA LEU A 98 4.00 -21.24 10.02
C LEU A 98 3.42 -21.65 11.37
N MET A 99 2.18 -21.23 11.69
CA MET A 99 1.49 -21.68 12.90
C MET A 99 1.01 -23.13 12.86
N ALA A 100 0.75 -23.69 11.68
CA ALA A 100 0.32 -25.09 11.55
C ALA A 100 1.49 -26.08 11.67
N ASP A 101 2.71 -25.64 11.37
CA ASP A 101 3.96 -26.41 11.52
C ASP A 101 4.54 -26.36 12.96
N THR A 102 3.90 -25.63 13.89
CA THR A 102 4.30 -25.56 15.33
C THR A 102 3.36 -26.35 16.21
#